data_AF-A0AAW2S8V5-F1
#
_entry.id   AF-A0AAW2S8V5-F1
#
_cell.length_a   1.000
_cell.length_b   1.000
_cell.length_c   1.000
_cell.angle_alpha   90.00
_cell.angle_beta   90.00
_cell.angle_gamma   90.00
#
_symmetry.space_group_name_H-M   'P 1'
#
loop_
_entity.id
_entity.type
_entity.pdbx_description
1 polymer ?
#
loop_
_entity_poly.entity_id
_entity_poly.type
_entity_poly.pdbx_seq_one_letter_code
_entity_poly.pdbx_strand_id
1 'polypeptide(L)'
;MSDSNKNLNSSKPIFSLNMVDNSEAGPSNEQDRLLPIANVGRIMKQILPPNAKISKEAKETMQECVSEFIGFVTSEASEKCRKERRKTVNGDDICWAMGTLGFDDYAAPLTRYLNRYREVEGDKVNQNKASNSEEMEEINCFSYTSNKPPKESG
;
A
#
# COMPACT_ATOMS: atom_id res chain seq x y z
N MET A 1 -4.37 43.29 -13.54
CA MET A 1 -3.15 42.54 -13.18
C MET A 1 -3.58 41.18 -12.64
N SER A 2 -3.42 40.17 -13.50
CA SER A 2 -2.90 38.82 -13.23
C SER A 2 -2.10 38.68 -11.91
N ASP A 3 -1.99 37.54 -11.22
CA ASP A 3 -2.45 36.17 -11.42
C ASP A 3 -2.36 35.42 -10.07
N SER A 4 -3.21 34.40 -9.94
CA SER A 4 -3.03 33.12 -9.25
C SER A 4 -1.80 32.88 -8.36
N ASN A 5 -2.05 32.42 -7.12
CA ASN A 5 -1.22 31.36 -6.54
C ASN A 5 -2.02 30.46 -5.60
N LYS A 6 -2.78 29.52 -6.19
CA LYS A 6 -3.26 28.32 -5.51
C LYS A 6 -2.30 27.18 -5.86
N ASN A 7 -1.32 26.90 -5.00
CA ASN A 7 -0.75 25.57 -4.95
C ASN A 7 -0.11 25.31 -3.58
N LEU A 8 -0.80 24.52 -2.76
CA LEU A 8 -0.14 23.72 -1.74
C LEU A 8 -0.87 22.37 -1.70
N ASN A 9 -0.38 21.45 -2.53
CA ASN A 9 -0.30 20.03 -2.26
C ASN A 9 -1.52 19.43 -1.53
N SER A 10 -2.68 19.37 -2.18
CA SER A 10 -3.76 18.49 -1.75
C SER A 10 -3.57 17.12 -2.41
N SER A 11 -2.51 16.41 -2.02
CA SER A 11 -2.50 14.96 -2.17
C SER A 11 -3.56 14.41 -1.23
N LYS A 12 -4.81 14.40 -1.70
CA LYS A 12 -5.89 13.67 -1.05
C LYS A 12 -5.42 12.22 -0.93
N PRO A 13 -5.45 11.61 0.26
CA PRO A 13 -5.09 10.21 0.39
C PRO A 13 -6.01 9.38 -0.52
N ILE A 14 -5.45 8.39 -1.20
CA ILE A 14 -6.19 7.47 -2.08
C ILE A 14 -7.31 6.74 -1.32
N PHE A 15 -7.24 6.73 0.01
CA PHE A 15 -8.33 6.36 0.90
C PHE A 15 -8.64 7.55 1.81
N SER A 16 -9.80 8.19 1.62
CA SER A 16 -10.28 9.21 2.55
C SER A 16 -10.81 8.52 3.82
N LEU A 17 -9.91 7.94 4.61
CA LEU A 17 -10.25 7.45 5.93
C LEU A 17 -10.37 8.69 6.83
N ASN A 18 -11.60 9.17 7.00
CA ASN A 18 -11.92 10.12 8.05
C ASN A 18 -11.52 9.47 9.37
N MET A 19 -10.40 9.95 9.92
CA MET A 19 -9.97 9.57 11.25
C MET A 19 -10.94 10.24 12.24
N VAL A 20 -11.65 9.40 13.00
CA VAL A 20 -12.59 9.68 14.11
C VAL A 20 -14.01 10.16 13.74
N ASP A 21 -14.99 9.25 13.71
CA ASP A 21 -16.04 9.11 14.74
C ASP A 21 -16.94 7.91 14.42
N ASN A 22 -17.26 7.12 15.44
CA ASN A 22 -18.04 5.90 15.35
C ASN A 22 -19.53 6.27 15.25
N SER A 23 -20.01 6.70 14.08
CA SER A 23 -21.45 6.86 13.80
C SER A 23 -21.75 6.86 12.29
N GLU A 24 -22.41 5.80 11.84
CA GLU A 24 -23.34 5.76 10.72
C GLU A 24 -22.79 6.03 9.29
N ALA A 25 -22.05 5.05 8.74
CA ALA A 25 -21.83 4.98 7.29
C ALA A 25 -23.01 4.23 6.63
N GLY A 26 -23.89 4.95 5.92
CA GLY A 26 -25.00 4.35 5.17
C GLY A 26 -24.53 3.40 4.04
N PRO A 27 -25.40 2.50 3.57
CA PRO A 27 -25.07 1.35 2.70
C PRO A 27 -24.49 1.72 1.31
N SER A 28 -24.56 2.99 0.91
CA SER A 28 -23.96 3.49 -0.34
C SER A 28 -22.45 3.72 -0.26
N ASN A 29 -21.83 3.67 0.94
CA ASN A 29 -20.41 4.01 1.13
C ASN A 29 -19.50 2.77 1.24
N GLU A 30 -20.06 1.57 1.25
CA GLU A 30 -19.28 0.35 1.45
C GLU A 30 -18.55 -0.08 0.18
N GLN A 31 -19.22 0.01 -0.98
CA GLN A 31 -18.58 -0.25 -2.27
C GLN A 31 -17.41 0.68 -2.57
N ASP A 32 -17.47 1.94 -2.14
CA ASP A 32 -16.39 2.93 -2.33
C ASP A 32 -15.11 2.57 -1.57
N ARG A 33 -15.21 1.70 -0.56
CA ARG A 33 -14.08 1.25 0.25
C ARG A 33 -13.43 -0.02 -0.30
N LEU A 34 -14.09 -0.71 -1.21
CA LEU A 34 -13.61 -1.98 -1.76
C LEU A 34 -12.64 -1.75 -2.92
N LEU A 35 -11.57 -2.54 -2.96
CA LEU A 35 -10.67 -2.56 -4.14
C LEU A 35 -11.39 -3.17 -5.34
N PRO A 36 -11.08 -2.78 -6.59
CA PRO A 36 -11.69 -3.38 -7.77
C PRO A 36 -11.54 -4.91 -7.79
N ILE A 37 -12.66 -5.64 -7.89
CA ILE A 37 -12.71 -7.10 -7.83
C ILE A 37 -11.78 -7.78 -8.86
N ALA A 38 -11.59 -7.14 -10.02
CA ALA A 38 -10.70 -7.63 -11.06
C ALA A 38 -9.22 -7.64 -10.63
N ASN A 39 -8.80 -6.63 -9.85
CA ASN A 39 -7.43 -6.53 -9.35
C ASN A 39 -7.17 -7.59 -8.28
N VAL A 40 -8.13 -7.77 -7.36
CA VAL A 40 -8.09 -8.84 -6.34
C VAL A 40 -7.97 -10.21 -7.02
N GLY A 41 -8.86 -10.50 -7.97
CA GLY A 41 -8.85 -11.77 -8.71
C GLY A 41 -7.55 -12.01 -9.49
N ARG A 42 -6.93 -10.97 -10.06
CA ARG A 42 -5.64 -11.08 -10.76
C ARG A 42 -4.52 -11.48 -9.80
N ILE A 43 -4.44 -10.85 -8.62
CA ILE A 43 -3.41 -11.16 -7.62
C ILE A 43 -3.59 -12.55 -7.05
N MET A 44 -4.82 -12.92 -6.66
CA MET A 44 -5.12 -14.27 -6.18
C MET A 44 -4.67 -15.36 -7.17
N LYS A 45 -4.78 -15.09 -8.48
CA LYS A 45 -4.39 -16.06 -9.52
C LYS A 45 -2.88 -16.23 -9.69
N GLN A 46 -2.06 -15.28 -9.25
CA GLN A 46 -0.59 -15.32 -9.40
C GLN A 46 0.06 -16.49 -8.65
N ILE A 47 -0.56 -16.92 -7.54
CA ILE A 47 -0.06 -18.03 -6.71
C ILE A 47 -0.72 -19.38 -7.05
N LEU A 48 -1.58 -19.42 -8.07
CA LEU A 48 -2.32 -20.62 -8.46
C LEU A 48 -1.82 -21.17 -9.81
N PRO A 49 -2.02 -22.47 -10.08
CA PRO A 49 -1.75 -23.04 -11.39
C PRO A 49 -2.51 -22.31 -12.52
N PRO A 50 -1.97 -22.28 -13.76
CA PRO A 50 -2.57 -21.53 -14.88
C PRO A 50 -4.06 -21.84 -15.10
N ASN A 51 -4.45 -23.11 -14.95
CA ASN A 51 -5.80 -23.59 -15.22
C ASN A 51 -6.75 -23.52 -14.02
N ALA A 52 -6.28 -23.09 -12.84
CA ALA A 52 -7.11 -23.02 -11.64
C ALA A 52 -8.24 -21.99 -11.81
N LYS A 53 -9.42 -22.25 -11.27
CA LYS A 53 -10.55 -21.30 -11.27
C LYS A 53 -10.75 -20.78 -9.86
N ILE A 54 -11.10 -19.50 -9.76
CA ILE A 54 -11.47 -18.85 -8.49
C ILE A 54 -12.95 -18.52 -8.62
N SER A 55 -13.76 -18.98 -7.67
CA SER A 55 -15.20 -18.71 -7.65
C SER A 55 -15.47 -17.21 -7.46
N LYS A 56 -16.71 -16.79 -7.71
CA LYS A 56 -17.11 -15.39 -7.50
C LYS A 56 -17.04 -15.05 -6.01
N GLU A 57 -17.59 -15.93 -5.19
CA GLU A 57 -17.71 -15.80 -3.74
C GLU A 57 -16.32 -15.68 -3.09
N ALA A 58 -15.34 -16.48 -3.53
CA ALA A 58 -13.98 -16.40 -3.01
C ALA A 58 -13.31 -15.05 -3.33
N LYS A 59 -13.62 -14.43 -4.46
CA LYS A 59 -13.09 -13.10 -4.79
C LYS A 59 -13.74 -12.02 -3.94
N GLU A 60 -15.05 -12.12 -3.70
CA GLU A 60 -15.81 -11.18 -2.85
C GLU A 60 -15.33 -11.27 -1.39
N THR A 61 -15.17 -12.48 -0.85
CA THR A 61 -14.59 -12.66 0.50
C THR A 61 -13.19 -12.07 0.59
N MET A 62 -12.32 -12.32 -0.39
CA MET A 62 -10.97 -11.74 -0.36
C MET A 62 -10.97 -10.21 -0.52
N GLN A 63 -11.93 -9.65 -1.27
CA GLN A 63 -12.10 -8.21 -1.44
C GLN A 63 -12.51 -7.54 -0.12
N GLU A 64 -13.39 -8.17 0.65
CA GLU A 64 -13.75 -7.73 2.00
C GLU A 64 -12.54 -7.84 2.94
N CYS A 65 -11.88 -9.00 2.98
CA CYS A 65 -10.73 -9.24 3.85
C CYS A 65 -9.57 -8.26 3.60
N VAL A 66 -9.25 -7.96 2.33
CA VAL A 66 -8.15 -7.03 2.02
C VAL A 66 -8.51 -5.59 2.40
N SER A 67 -9.78 -5.22 2.29
CA SER A 67 -10.26 -3.89 2.69
C SER A 67 -10.20 -3.73 4.21
N GLU A 68 -10.60 -4.77 4.94
CA GLU A 68 -10.44 -4.83 6.39
C GLU A 68 -8.96 -4.84 6.81
N PHE A 69 -8.10 -5.59 6.10
CA PHE A 69 -6.66 -5.61 6.37
C PHE A 69 -6.03 -4.23 6.26
N ILE A 70 -6.41 -3.43 5.25
CA ILE A 70 -5.96 -2.03 5.13
C ILE A 70 -6.42 -1.24 6.35
N GLY A 71 -7.69 -1.36 6.75
CA GLY A 71 -8.22 -0.71 7.95
C GLY A 71 -7.49 -1.13 9.23
N PHE A 72 -7.21 -2.41 9.37
CA PHE A 72 -6.53 -2.99 10.52
C PHE A 72 -5.10 -2.45 10.67
N VAL A 73 -4.26 -2.59 9.63
CA VAL A 73 -2.87 -2.12 9.68
C VAL A 73 -2.79 -0.61 9.85
N THR A 74 -3.63 0.14 9.13
CA THR A 74 -3.65 1.60 9.24
C THR A 74 -4.13 2.08 10.60
N SER A 75 -5.02 1.35 11.26
CA SER A 75 -5.47 1.69 12.62
C SER A 75 -4.33 1.55 13.64
N GLU A 76 -3.53 0.49 13.57
CA GLU A 76 -2.40 0.25 14.47
C GLU A 76 -1.28 1.28 14.26
N ALA A 77 -0.95 1.57 13.00
CA ALA A 77 0.01 2.61 12.65
C ALA A 77 -0.45 4.00 13.12
N SER A 78 -1.75 4.29 12.98
CA SER A 78 -2.36 5.53 13.43
C SER A 78 -2.33 5.68 14.95
N GLU A 79 -2.53 4.60 15.69
CA GLU A 79 -2.40 4.57 17.16
C GLU A 79 -1.00 4.97 17.59
N LYS A 80 0.04 4.37 17.00
CA LYS A 80 1.44 4.74 17.27
C LYS A 80 1.72 6.21 16.94
N CYS A 81 1.34 6.65 15.73
CA CYS A 81 1.53 8.03 15.30
C CYS A 81 0.92 9.02 16.31
N ARG A 82 -0.29 8.73 16.79
CA ARG A 82 -0.98 9.57 17.78
C ARG A 82 -0.31 9.53 19.15
N LYS A 83 0.15 8.37 19.62
CA LYS A 83 0.93 8.22 20.86
C LYS A 83 2.21 9.07 20.84
N GLU A 84 2.84 9.19 19.67
CA GLU A 84 4.01 10.03 19.44
C GLU A 84 3.67 11.52 19.19
N ARG A 85 2.41 11.93 19.40
CA ARG A 85 1.89 13.30 19.20
C ARG A 85 2.06 13.82 17.76
N ARG A 86 2.13 12.93 16.78
CA ARG A 86 2.14 13.27 15.35
C ARG A 86 0.72 13.23 14.78
N LYS A 87 0.46 14.08 13.79
CA LYS A 87 -0.84 14.15 13.06
C LYS A 87 -0.82 13.43 11.72
N THR A 88 0.35 13.01 11.26
CA THR A 88 0.56 12.41 9.94
C THR A 88 1.26 11.07 10.12
N VAL A 89 0.57 10.01 9.69
CA VAL A 89 1.13 8.66 9.61
C VAL A 89 2.18 8.65 8.50
N ASN A 90 3.35 8.08 8.78
CA ASN A 90 4.44 7.96 7.83
C ASN A 90 4.75 6.49 7.51
N GLY A 91 5.75 6.24 6.65
CA GLY A 91 6.15 4.87 6.27
C GLY A 91 6.72 4.04 7.44
N ASP A 92 7.38 4.68 8.41
CA ASP A 92 7.95 3.97 9.57
C ASP A 92 6.85 3.47 10.52
N ASP A 93 5.72 4.17 10.62
CA ASP A 93 4.55 3.73 11.36
C ASP A 93 3.96 2.45 10.79
N ILE A 94 3.88 2.37 9.46
CA ILE A 94 3.39 1.17 8.76
C ILE A 94 4.34 0.00 8.98
N CYS A 95 5.66 0.21 8.83
CA CYS A 95 6.65 -0.85 9.04
C CYS A 95 6.60 -1.39 10.49
N TRP A 96 6.42 -0.49 11.47
CA TRP A 96 6.25 -0.89 12.87
C TRP A 96 4.96 -1.66 13.11
N ALA A 97 3.82 -1.18 12.58
CA ALA A 97 2.53 -1.84 12.74
C ALA A 97 2.58 -3.27 12.19
N MET A 98 3.21 -3.48 11.03
CA MET A 98 3.38 -4.83 10.46
C MET A 98 4.11 -5.78 11.41
N GLY A 99 5.17 -5.33 12.08
CA GLY A 99 5.87 -6.16 13.08
C GLY A 99 5.02 -6.39 14.35
N THR A 100 4.35 -5.35 14.86
CA THR A 100 3.49 -5.46 16.05
C THR A 100 2.30 -6.40 15.85
N LEU A 101 1.76 -6.44 14.63
CA LEU A 101 0.64 -7.33 14.26
C LEU A 101 1.08 -8.76 13.92
N GLY A 102 2.38 -9.07 13.98
CA GLY A 102 2.92 -10.41 13.70
C GLY A 102 3.14 -10.71 12.22
N PHE A 103 3.21 -9.70 11.36
CA PHE A 103 3.55 -9.82 9.94
C PHE A 103 5.05 -9.56 9.70
N ASP A 104 5.91 -10.14 10.53
CA ASP A 104 7.37 -9.89 10.52
C ASP A 104 8.03 -10.19 9.17
N ASP A 105 7.56 -11.23 8.48
CA ASP A 105 8.01 -11.62 7.13
C ASP A 105 7.80 -10.51 6.09
N TYR A 106 6.89 -9.57 6.35
CA TYR A 106 6.61 -8.41 5.49
C TYR A 106 7.25 -7.12 6.05
N ALA A 107 7.39 -6.98 7.37
CA ALA A 107 7.95 -5.78 8.00
C ALA A 107 9.39 -5.48 7.55
N ALA A 108 10.24 -6.52 7.49
CA ALA A 108 11.64 -6.34 7.07
C ALA A 108 11.78 -5.95 5.58
N PRO A 109 11.13 -6.64 4.62
CA PRO A 109 11.10 -6.19 3.22
C PRO A 109 10.56 -4.78 3.03
N LEU A 110 9.47 -4.41 3.74
CA LEU A 110 8.89 -3.07 3.66
C LEU A 110 9.85 -1.98 4.17
N THR A 111 10.56 -2.25 5.25
CA THR A 111 11.58 -1.33 5.79
C THR A 111 12.71 -1.12 4.77
N ARG A 112 13.19 -2.20 4.14
CA ARG A 112 14.22 -2.11 3.09
C ARG A 112 13.72 -1.31 1.88
N TYR A 113 12.48 -1.54 1.46
CA TYR A 113 11.84 -0.78 0.39
C TYR A 113 11.75 0.72 0.75
N LEU A 114 11.30 1.05 1.96
CA LEU A 114 11.16 2.44 2.41
C LEU A 114 12.49 3.19 2.41
N ASN A 115 13.58 2.53 2.84
CA ASN A 115 14.92 3.12 2.81
C ASN A 115 15.38 3.39 1.38
N ARG A 116 15.21 2.43 0.47
CA ARG A 116 15.53 2.59 -0.96
C ARG A 116 14.70 3.70 -1.61
N TYR A 117 13.42 3.78 -1.29
CA TYR A 117 12.54 4.85 -1.77
C TYR A 117 13.03 6.24 -1.33
N ARG A 118 13.48 6.38 -0.07
CA ARG A 118 14.05 7.62 0.46
C ARG A 118 15.37 8.00 -0.19
N GLU A 119 16.23 7.04 -0.49
CA GLU A 119 17.48 7.26 -1.24
C GLU A 119 17.18 7.82 -2.64
N VAL A 120 16.31 7.15 -3.39
CA VAL A 120 15.95 7.55 -4.76
C VAL A 120 15.21 8.90 -4.79
N GLU A 121 14.25 9.13 -3.89
CA GLU A 121 13.56 10.43 -3.82
C GLU A 121 14.50 11.55 -3.32
N GLY A 122 15.39 11.25 -2.39
CA GLY A 122 16.43 12.18 -1.94
C GLY A 122 17.39 12.56 -3.08
N ASP A 123 17.75 11.59 -3.92
CA ASP A 123 18.58 11.80 -5.11
C ASP A 123 17.83 12.59 -6.19
N LYS A 124 16.53 12.39 -6.39
CA LYS A 124 15.71 13.23 -7.30
C LYS A 124 15.61 14.68 -6.84
N VAL A 125 15.56 14.95 -5.53
CA VAL A 125 15.62 16.32 -5.00
C VAL A 125 16.98 16.97 -5.29
N ASN A 126 18.07 16.20 -5.24
CA ASN A 126 19.41 16.65 -5.62
C ASN A 126 19.60 16.74 -7.16
N GLN A 127 18.93 15.89 -7.93
CA GLN A 127 18.93 15.83 -9.40
C GLN A 127 17.88 16.73 -10.06
N ASN A 128 17.03 17.44 -9.32
CA ASN A 128 16.25 18.54 -9.87
C ASN A 128 17.13 19.75 -10.28
N LYS A 129 18.46 19.60 -10.25
CA LYS A 129 19.44 20.40 -11.00
C LYS A 129 19.88 19.78 -12.35
N ALA A 130 19.48 18.56 -12.68
CA ALA A 130 19.79 17.85 -13.93
C ALA A 130 18.81 16.67 -14.19
N SER A 131 17.71 16.97 -14.89
CA SER A 131 16.92 16.15 -15.83
C SER A 131 16.83 14.60 -15.74
N ASN A 132 15.57 14.17 -15.58
CA ASN A 132 14.82 13.10 -16.28
C ASN A 132 14.69 11.65 -15.73
N SER A 133 13.50 11.12 -16.00
CA SER A 133 12.78 9.97 -15.42
C SER A 133 13.01 8.63 -16.12
N GLU A 134 13.36 7.54 -15.40
CA GLU A 134 13.23 6.16 -15.91
C GLU A 134 13.41 5.00 -14.88
N GLU A 135 13.32 5.21 -13.55
CA GLU A 135 13.79 4.20 -12.56
C GLU A 135 12.69 3.49 -11.73
N MET A 136 11.44 3.45 -12.21
CA MET A 136 10.30 2.83 -11.48
C MET A 136 10.09 1.33 -11.78
N GLU A 137 10.68 0.79 -12.86
CA GLU A 137 10.49 -0.63 -13.24
C GLU A 137 11.39 -1.61 -12.46
N GLU A 138 12.57 -1.18 -12.00
CA GLU A 138 13.55 -2.08 -11.37
C GLU A 138 13.09 -2.60 -10.00
N ILE A 139 12.33 -1.78 -9.26
CA ILE A 139 11.82 -2.12 -7.93
C ILE A 139 10.82 -3.28 -7.99
N ASN A 140 10.04 -3.36 -9.07
CA ASN A 140 9.09 -4.45 -9.29
C ASN A 140 9.80 -5.74 -9.73
N CYS A 141 10.94 -5.65 -10.41
CA CYS A 141 11.69 -6.83 -10.87
C CYS A 141 12.27 -7.65 -9.70
N PHE A 142 12.80 -6.99 -8.66
CA PHE A 142 13.50 -7.67 -7.57
C PHE A 142 12.58 -8.47 -6.62
N SER A 143 11.30 -8.09 -6.52
CA SER A 143 10.29 -8.78 -5.71
C SER A 143 9.78 -10.07 -6.37
N TYR A 144 9.73 -10.11 -7.71
CA TYR A 144 9.40 -11.33 -8.45
C TYR A 144 10.56 -12.33 -8.52
N THR A 145 11.81 -11.87 -8.52
CA THR A 145 12.98 -12.77 -8.58
C THR A 145 13.28 -13.45 -7.25
N SER A 146 12.97 -12.82 -6.11
CA SER A 146 13.27 -13.39 -4.79
C SER A 146 12.27 -14.45 -4.30
N ASN A 147 11.07 -14.55 -4.89
CA ASN A 147 10.00 -15.45 -4.45
C ASN A 147 9.69 -16.60 -5.42
N LYS A 148 10.54 -16.87 -6.41
CA LYS A 148 10.32 -18.01 -7.31
C LYS A 148 10.80 -19.30 -6.60
N PRO A 149 9.93 -20.28 -6.32
CA PRO A 149 10.38 -21.56 -5.79
C PRO A 149 11.36 -22.22 -6.78
N PRO A 150 12.39 -22.94 -6.30
CA PRO A 150 13.31 -23.68 -7.15
C PRO A 150 12.49 -24.58 -8.09
N LYS A 151 12.79 -24.54 -9.39
CA LYS A 151 12.24 -25.54 -10.30
C LYS A 151 12.82 -26.88 -9.88
N GLU A 152 12.00 -27.81 -9.41
CA GLU A 152 12.39 -29.21 -9.30
C GLU A 152 12.77 -29.70 -10.70
N SER A 153 14.06 -29.95 -10.89
CA SER A 153 14.59 -30.66 -12.04
C SER A 153 14.22 -32.13 -11.89
N GLY A 154 13.42 -32.62 -12.82
CA GLY A 154 13.14 -34.06 -12.99
C GLY A 154 14.34 -34.84 -13.50
#